data_AF-A0AAE1VRV9-F1
#
_entry.id   AF-A0AAE1VRV9-F1
#
_cell.length_a   1.000
_cell.length_b   1.000
_cell.length_c   1.000
_cell.angle_alpha   90.00
_cell.angle_beta   90.00
_cell.angle_gamma   90.00
#
_symmetry.space_group_name_H-M   'P 1'
#
loop_
_entity.id
_entity.type
_entity.pdbx_description
1 polymer ?
#
loop_
_entity_poly.entity_id
_entity_poly.type
_entity_poly.pdbx_seq_one_letter_code
_entity_poly.pdbx_strand_id
1 'polypeptide(L)'
;MSIAKRVSLFIAYITLLSFVPKGTYAFELEFGSTPIWLTNYGYIEFGFYPSVAPKTVEHIFKVVRLGGYNTNHFFRVTASN
;
A
#
# COMPACT_ATOMS: atom_id res chain seq x y z
N MET A 1 36.84 0.68 36.27
CA MET A 1 35.57 1.33 35.84
C MET A 1 34.45 0.79 36.73
N SER A 2 33.76 1.66 37.49
CA SER A 2 32.72 1.24 38.46
C SER A 2 31.51 0.59 37.79
N ILE A 3 30.88 -0.37 38.47
CA ILE A 3 29.70 -1.12 37.99
C ILE A 3 28.56 -0.18 37.55
N ALA A 4 28.40 0.95 38.26
CA ALA A 4 27.40 1.97 37.94
C ALA A 4 27.59 2.57 36.53
N LYS A 5 28.85 2.77 36.11
CA LYS A 5 29.16 3.29 34.77
C LYS A 5 28.84 2.26 33.68
N ARG A 6 29.06 0.96 33.96
CA ARG A 6 28.74 -0.12 33.03
C ARG A 6 27.24 -0.30 32.85
N VAL A 7 26.47 -0.21 33.93
CA VAL A 7 25.00 -0.25 33.91
C VAL A 7 24.42 0.94 33.15
N SER A 8 24.95 2.15 33.40
CA SER A 8 24.52 3.36 32.69
C SER A 8 24.76 3.28 31.17
N LEU A 9 25.92 2.76 30.75
CA LEU A 9 26.22 2.54 29.33
C LEU A 9 25.27 1.50 28.69
N PHE A 10 24.93 0.46 29.44
CA PHE A 10 24.01 -0.58 28.96
C PHE A 10 22.60 -0.05 28.77
N ILE A 11 22.10 0.77 29.71
CA ILE A 11 20.78 1.41 29.59
C ILE A 11 20.76 2.38 28.41
N ALA A 12 21.80 3.21 28.26
CA ALA A 12 21.92 4.14 27.14
C ALA A 12 21.93 3.41 25.77
N TYR A 13 22.60 2.26 25.69
CA TYR A 13 22.61 1.41 24.50
C TYR A 13 21.22 0.85 24.16
N ILE A 14 20.46 0.40 25.16
CA ILE A 14 19.09 -0.11 24.96
C ILE A 14 18.12 1.02 24.55
N THR A 15 18.25 2.21 25.12
CA THR A 15 17.43 3.36 24.72
C THR A 15 17.75 3.84 23.30
N LEU A 16 19.01 3.73 22.86
CA LEU A 16 19.41 4.05 21.49
C LEU A 16 18.84 3.04 20.48
N LEU A 17 18.86 1.74 20.84
CA LEU A 17 18.31 0.66 20.02
C LEU A 17 16.78 0.69 19.88
N SER A 18 16.08 1.24 20.87
CA SER A 18 14.62 1.36 20.86
C SER A 18 14.10 2.61 20.16
N PHE A 19 14.99 3.51 19.72
CA PHE A 19 14.63 4.65 18.88
C PHE A 19 14.45 4.20 17.42
N VAL A 20 13.50 3.29 17.21
CA VAL A 20 13.00 2.97 15.87
C VAL A 20 12.05 4.11 15.51
N PRO A 21 12.33 4.93 14.49
CA PRO A 21 11.34 5.85 13.99
C PRO A 21 10.12 5.01 13.58
N LYS A 22 8.98 5.24 14.24
CA LYS A 22 7.66 4.81 13.73
C LYS A 22 7.37 5.68 12.50
N GLY A 23 8.16 5.47 11.45
CA GLY A 23 7.92 6.08 10.16
C GLY A 23 6.52 5.68 9.74
N THR A 24 5.65 6.65 9.55
CA THR A 24 4.49 6.49 8.70
C THR A 24 5.00 5.97 7.37
N TYR A 25 4.80 4.68 7.11
CA TYR A 25 4.99 4.12 5.80
C TYR A 25 4.01 4.86 4.90
N ALA A 26 4.50 5.80 4.09
CA ALA A 26 3.80 6.16 2.87
C ALA A 26 3.66 4.83 2.13
N PHE A 27 2.43 4.32 2.05
CA PHE A 27 2.14 3.09 1.36
C PHE A 27 2.61 3.27 -0.07
N GLU A 28 3.77 2.72 -0.38
CA GLU A 28 4.31 2.72 -1.72
C GLU A 28 3.32 1.87 -2.51
N LEU A 29 2.50 2.54 -3.33
CA LEU A 29 1.80 1.88 -4.41
C LEU A 29 2.88 1.08 -5.14
N GLU A 30 2.80 -0.25 -5.12
CA GLU A 30 3.66 -1.09 -5.95
C GLU A 30 3.41 -0.71 -7.41
N PHE A 31 4.17 0.29 -7.89
CA PHE A 31 4.14 0.79 -9.24
C PHE A 31 4.83 -0.27 -10.11
N GLY A 32 4.05 -1.27 -10.51
CA GLY A 32 4.55 -2.47 -11.19
C GLY A 32 3.55 -3.63 -11.16
N SER A 33 2.67 -3.68 -10.18
CA SER A 33 1.63 -4.72 -10.02
C SER A 33 0.21 -4.20 -10.33
N THR A 34 0.10 -2.98 -10.86
CA THR A 34 -1.18 -2.30 -11.10
C THR A 34 -1.79 -2.76 -12.43
N PRO A 35 -2.99 -3.37 -12.44
CA PRO A 35 -3.63 -3.77 -13.69
C PRO A 35 -3.96 -2.53 -14.52
N ILE A 36 -3.48 -2.52 -15.76
CA ILE A 36 -3.76 -1.47 -16.74
C ILE A 36 -5.08 -1.80 -17.43
N TRP A 37 -6.04 -0.89 -17.37
CA TRP A 37 -7.32 -1.02 -18.03
C TRP A 37 -7.29 -0.25 -19.34
N LEU A 38 -7.38 -0.99 -20.45
CA LEU A 38 -7.47 -0.41 -21.78
C LEU A 38 -8.92 -0.11 -22.11
N THR A 39 -9.24 1.17 -22.29
CA THR A 39 -10.57 1.61 -22.72
C THR A 39 -10.46 2.29 -24.10
N ASN A 40 -11.59 2.46 -24.78
CA ASN A 40 -11.64 3.24 -26.02
C ASN A 40 -11.30 4.74 -25.82
N TYR A 41 -11.26 5.21 -24.56
CA TYR A 41 -10.97 6.59 -24.19
C TYR A 41 -9.54 6.79 -23.67
N GLY A 42 -8.73 5.72 -23.64
CA GLY A 42 -7.36 5.75 -23.15
C GLY A 42 -7.06 4.66 -22.12
N TYR A 43 -5.85 4.73 -21.57
CA TYR A 43 -5.33 3.81 -20.57
C TYR A 43 -5.62 4.34 -19.17
N ILE A 44 -6.08 3.46 -18.28
CA ILE A 44 -6.32 3.77 -16.88
C ILE A 44 -5.44 2.86 -16.03
N GLU A 45 -4.67 3.44 -15.13
CA GLU A 45 -3.86 2.71 -14.15
C GLU A 45 -4.52 2.79 -12.78
N PHE A 46 -4.77 1.63 -12.17
CA PHE A 46 -5.37 1.57 -10.84
C PHE A 46 -4.34 1.23 -9.77
N GLY A 47 -4.23 2.13 -8.79
CA GLY A 47 -3.55 1.87 -7.53
C GLY A 47 -4.50 1.25 -6.50
N PHE A 48 -4.10 0.10 -5.92
CA PHE A 48 -4.87 -0.57 -4.89
C PHE A 48 -4.15 -0.54 -3.53
N TYR A 49 -4.93 -0.55 -2.44
CA TYR A 49 -4.44 -0.59 -1.06
C TYR A 49 -4.79 -1.93 -0.38
N PRO A 50 -4.12 -3.05 -0.73
CA PRO A 50 -4.41 -4.37 -0.15
C PRO A 50 -4.23 -4.43 1.37
N SER A 51 -3.40 -3.58 1.96
CA SER A 51 -3.25 -3.50 3.43
C SER A 51 -4.51 -3.00 4.14
N VAL A 52 -5.31 -2.15 3.48
CA VAL A 52 -6.54 -1.55 4.04
C VAL A 52 -7.76 -2.42 3.71
N ALA A 53 -7.85 -2.92 2.47
CA ALA A 53 -9.02 -3.65 1.99
C ALA A 53 -8.64 -4.93 1.23
N PRO A 54 -8.07 -5.95 1.91
CA PRO A 54 -7.48 -7.11 1.25
C PRO A 54 -8.50 -7.92 0.45
N LYS A 55 -9.69 -8.17 1.02
CA LYS A 55 -10.75 -8.96 0.36
C LYS A 55 -11.28 -8.30 -0.90
N THR A 56 -11.43 -6.97 -0.88
CA THR A 56 -11.93 -6.20 -2.02
C THR A 56 -10.93 -6.21 -3.16
N VAL A 57 -9.65 -5.97 -2.84
CA VAL A 57 -8.57 -5.99 -3.82
C VAL A 57 -8.45 -7.38 -4.45
N GLU A 58 -8.49 -8.45 -3.64
CA GLU A 58 -8.48 -9.83 -4.14
C GLU A 58 -9.65 -10.11 -5.08
N HIS A 59 -10.86 -9.69 -4.71
CA HIS A 59 -12.05 -9.89 -5.54
C HIS A 59 -11.93 -9.18 -6.90
N ILE A 60 -11.49 -7.92 -6.90
CA ILE A 60 -11.30 -7.15 -8.14
C ILE A 60 -10.27 -7.84 -9.03
N PHE A 61 -9.12 -8.27 -8.48
CA PHE A 61 -8.11 -9.00 -9.25
C PHE A 61 -8.64 -10.32 -9.80
N LYS A 62 -9.45 -11.05 -9.04
CA LYS A 62 -10.08 -12.29 -9.52
C LYS A 62 -10.97 -12.02 -10.73
N VAL A 63 -11.84 -11.01 -10.68
CA VAL A 63 -12.74 -10.67 -11.79
C VAL A 63 -11.97 -10.18 -13.01
N VAL A 64 -10.95 -9.35 -12.81
CA VAL A 64 -10.05 -8.89 -13.89
C VAL A 64 -9.36 -10.06 -14.58
N ARG A 65 -8.79 -11.01 -13.82
CA ARG A 65 -8.12 -12.20 -14.37
C ARG A 65 -9.07 -13.13 -15.12
N LEU A 66 -10.32 -13.20 -14.68
CA LEU A 66 -11.38 -13.95 -15.37
C LEU A 66 -11.95 -13.18 -16.59
N GLY A 67 -11.49 -11.95 -16.84
CA GLY A 67 -11.97 -11.13 -17.95
C GLY A 67 -13.37 -10.56 -17.77
N GLY A 68 -13.92 -10.55 -16.54
CA GLY A 68 -15.30 -10.12 -16.27
C GLY A 68 -15.59 -8.63 -16.50
N TYR A 69 -14.54 -7.82 -16.71
CA TYR A 69 -14.65 -6.41 -17.08
C TYR A 69 -14.28 -6.13 -18.54
N ASN A 70 -13.89 -7.16 -19.32
CA ASN A 70 -13.58 -6.97 -20.73
C ASN A 70 -14.85 -6.55 -21.48
N THR A 71 -14.73 -5.57 -22.37
CA THR A 71 -15.86 -5.01 -23.14
C THR A 71 -17.01 -4.44 -22.30
N ASN A 72 -16.78 -4.20 -21.01
CA ASN A 72 -17.80 -3.65 -20.12
C ASN A 72 -17.92 -2.12 -20.29
N HIS A 73 -19.04 -1.55 -19.84
CA HIS A 73 -19.39 -0.14 -20.01
C HIS A 73 -19.41 0.61 -18.66
N PHE A 74 -19.08 1.90 -18.69
CA PHE A 74 -19.35 2.79 -17.57
C PHE A 74 -20.82 3.20 -17.59
N PHE A 75 -21.60 2.72 -16.62
CA PHE A 75 -23.06 2.94 -16.60
C PHE A 75 -23.49 4.25 -15.94
N ARG A 76 -22.58 4.95 -15.25
CA ARG A 76 -22.91 6.18 -14.52
C ARG A 76 -21.75 7.17 -14.59
N VAL A 77 -22.08 8.42 -14.94
CA VAL A 77 -21.18 9.57 -14.88
C VAL A 77 -21.86 10.65 -14.04
N THR A 78 -21.17 11.11 -13.00
CA THR A 78 -21.60 12.27 -12.22
C THR A 78 -20.53 13.35 -12.40
N ALA A 79 -20.93 14.52 -12.88
CA ALA A 79 -20.04 15.68 -12.95
C ALA A 79 -20.05 16.42 -11.61
N SER A 80 -18.86 16.83 -11.14
CA SER A 80 -18.71 17.79 -10.04
C SER A 80 -18.78 19.19 -10.66
N ASN A 81 -19.86 19.93 -10.39
CA ASN A 81 -19.96 21.35 -10.69
C ASN A 81 -19.63 22.18 -9.44
#